data_AF-A0A963JHY8-F1
#
_entry.id   AF-A0A963JHY8-F1
#
_cell.length_a   1.000
_cell.length_b   1.000
_cell.length_c   1.000
_cell.angle_alpha   90.00
_cell.angle_beta   90.00
_cell.angle_gamma   90.00
#
_symmetry.space_group_name_H-M   'P 1'
#
loop_
_entity.id
_entity.type
_entity.pdbx_description
1 polymer ?
#
loop_
_entity_poly.entity_id
_entity_poly.type
_entity_poly.pdbx_seq_one_letter_code
_entity_poly.pdbx_strand_id
1 'polypeptide(L)'
;LLYLPTYWDLAHTIWASDEQGHGPIILAVSLWLLFQLRHAIAALPARPAPVLGGAVLTFGLLLYALGRTQAIIMFEAGSQIAVIAGLLLMFKGGGALRMAWFPLFFLLFMIPLPGALVAAVTTPLKAAVSYVAELLMYQLGYPVARSGVILHVGQYQLLVADACAGLNSMFTLEALGLLYM
;
A
#
# COMPACT_ATOMS: atom_id res chain seq x y z
N LEU A 1 -16.13 -12.24 -5.29
CA LEU A 1 -17.18 -12.32 -4.26
C LEU A 1 -16.62 -12.40 -2.85
N LEU A 2 -15.66 -13.29 -2.55
CA LEU A 2 -15.07 -13.43 -1.20
C LEU A 2 -14.51 -12.11 -0.62
N TYR A 3 -13.72 -11.36 -1.40
CA TYR A 3 -13.08 -10.12 -0.94
C TYR A 3 -13.95 -8.85 -1.04
N LEU A 4 -15.19 -8.94 -1.52
CA LEU A 4 -16.09 -7.78 -1.64
C LEU A 4 -16.31 -7.06 -0.29
N PRO A 5 -16.64 -7.75 0.82
CA PRO A 5 -16.83 -7.09 2.12
C PRO A 5 -15.54 -6.43 2.61
N THR A 6 -14.38 -7.05 2.38
CA THR A 6 -13.08 -6.46 2.72
C THR A 6 -12.86 -5.16 1.95
N TYR A 7 -13.09 -5.13 0.63
CA TYR A 7 -12.98 -3.87 -0.15
C TYR A 7 -13.99 -2.81 0.28
N TRP A 8 -15.20 -3.21 0.69
CA TRP A 8 -16.20 -2.29 1.22
C TRP A 8 -15.73 -1.64 2.54
N ASP A 9 -15.21 -2.46 3.45
CA ASP A 9 -14.68 -2.00 4.73
C ASP A 9 -13.48 -1.08 4.52
N LEU A 10 -12.52 -1.45 3.65
CA LEU A 10 -11.39 -0.61 3.29
C LEU A 10 -11.82 0.73 2.68
N ALA A 11 -12.82 0.73 1.79
CA ALA A 11 -13.32 1.95 1.16
C ALA A 11 -13.95 2.94 2.15
N HIS A 12 -14.65 2.45 3.19
CA HIS A 12 -15.34 3.30 4.16
C HIS A 12 -14.51 3.63 5.40
N THR A 13 -13.33 3.02 5.58
CA THR A 13 -12.48 3.23 6.75
C THR A 13 -11.12 3.78 6.36
N ILE A 14 -10.26 2.93 5.79
CA ILE A 14 -8.83 3.21 5.61
C ILE A 14 -8.59 4.05 4.36
N TRP A 15 -9.22 3.72 3.24
CA TRP A 15 -9.06 4.48 1.99
C TRP A 15 -9.77 5.84 2.03
N ALA A 16 -10.70 6.04 2.97
CA ALA A 16 -11.30 7.33 3.23
C ALA A 16 -10.37 8.28 4.02
N SER A 17 -9.26 7.76 4.57
CA SER A 17 -8.24 8.58 5.24
C SER A 17 -7.20 9.11 4.25
N ASP A 18 -6.73 10.34 4.48
CA ASP A 18 -5.69 10.97 3.64
C ASP A 18 -4.36 10.20 3.65
N GLU A 19 -4.10 9.41 4.70
CA GLU A 19 -2.86 8.63 4.84
C GLU A 19 -2.81 7.41 3.90
N GLN A 20 -3.97 6.78 3.62
CA GLN A 20 -4.06 5.51 2.89
C GLN A 20 -4.99 5.57 1.67
N GLY A 21 -5.33 6.78 1.20
CA GLY A 21 -6.18 6.99 0.01
C GLY A 21 -5.59 6.48 -1.31
N HIS A 22 -4.33 6.03 -1.33
CA HIS A 22 -3.66 5.45 -2.50
C HIS A 22 -4.03 3.97 -2.73
N GLY A 23 -4.56 3.27 -1.72
CA GLY A 23 -4.89 1.85 -1.81
C GLY A 23 -5.83 1.44 -2.95
N PRO A 24 -6.92 2.19 -3.28
CA PRO A 24 -7.77 1.87 -4.42
C PRO A 24 -7.04 1.93 -5.77
N ILE A 25 -6.13 2.89 -5.94
CA ILE A 25 -5.33 3.05 -7.15
C ILE A 25 -4.40 1.86 -7.32
N ILE A 26 -3.73 1.45 -6.24
CA ILE A 26 -2.85 0.28 -6.24
C ILE A 26 -3.62 -0.97 -6.64
N LEU A 27 -4.81 -1.18 -6.08
CA LEU A 27 -5.67 -2.31 -6.43
C LEU A 27 -6.05 -2.29 -7.93
N ALA A 28 -6.50 -1.14 -8.43
CA ALA A 28 -6.92 -0.99 -9.82
C ALA A 28 -5.77 -1.27 -10.80
N VAL A 29 -4.59 -0.69 -10.54
CA VAL A 29 -3.39 -0.90 -11.36
C VAL A 29 -2.91 -2.35 -11.29
N SER A 30 -2.92 -2.97 -10.11
CA SER A 30 -2.53 -4.38 -9.94
C SER A 30 -3.44 -5.32 -10.74
N LEU A 31 -4.76 -5.09 -10.70
CA LEU A 31 -5.74 -5.84 -11.48
C LEU A 31 -5.57 -5.62 -12.97
N TRP A 32 -5.31 -4.37 -13.40
CA TRP A 32 -5.05 -4.05 -14.80
C TRP A 32 -3.77 -4.72 -15.32
N LEU A 33 -2.68 -4.72 -14.55
CA LEU A 33 -1.44 -5.41 -14.89
C LEU A 33 -1.63 -6.92 -15.01
N LEU A 34 -2.35 -7.54 -14.07
CA LEU A 34 -2.71 -8.95 -14.14
C LEU A 34 -3.57 -9.25 -15.39
N PHE A 35 -4.51 -8.37 -15.69
CA PHE A 35 -5.36 -8.49 -16.88
C PHE A 35 -4.53 -8.40 -18.17
N GLN A 36 -3.52 -7.53 -18.21
CA GLN A 36 -2.64 -7.38 -19.37
C GLN A 36 -1.71 -8.60 -19.55
N LEU A 37 -1.21 -9.16 -18.45
CA LEU A 37 -0.38 -10.35 -18.45
C LEU A 37 -1.13 -11.65 -18.76
N ARG A 38 -2.48 -11.66 -18.72
CA ARG A 38 -3.29 -12.88 -18.85
C ARG A 38 -2.96 -13.70 -20.10
N HIS A 39 -2.72 -13.03 -21.23
CA HIS A 39 -2.43 -13.70 -22.50
C HIS A 39 -1.02 -14.28 -22.51
N ALA A 40 -0.04 -13.56 -21.97
CA ALA A 40 1.32 -14.05 -21.80
C ALA A 40 1.39 -15.25 -20.82
N ILE A 41 0.64 -15.17 -19.73
CA ILE A 41 0.50 -16.27 -18.76
C ILE A 41 -0.19 -17.48 -19.40
N ALA A 42 -1.22 -17.25 -20.22
CA ALA A 42 -1.91 -18.30 -20.95
C ALA A 42 -1.01 -19.00 -21.99
N ALA A 43 -0.11 -18.26 -22.63
CA ALA A 43 0.83 -18.78 -23.63
C ALA A 43 1.99 -19.60 -23.01
N LEU A 44 2.27 -19.44 -21.71
CA LEU A 44 3.30 -20.24 -21.04
C LEU A 44 2.98 -21.74 -21.06
N PRO A 45 4.00 -22.61 -21.21
CA PRO A 45 3.83 -24.05 -21.07
C PRO A 45 3.31 -24.38 -19.68
N ALA A 46 2.21 -25.12 -19.60
CA ALA A 46 1.58 -25.46 -18.34
C ALA A 46 2.46 -26.46 -17.58
N ARG A 47 3.06 -26.02 -16.47
CA ARG A 47 3.78 -26.87 -15.50
C ARG A 47 3.16 -26.69 -14.12
N PRO A 48 1.90 -27.14 -13.94
CA PRO A 48 1.15 -26.89 -12.71
C PRO A 48 1.87 -27.52 -11.51
N ALA A 49 1.84 -26.81 -10.37
CA ALA A 49 2.37 -27.29 -9.11
C ALA A 49 1.22 -27.42 -8.09
N PRO A 50 0.34 -28.43 -8.22
CA PRO A 50 -0.92 -28.49 -7.49
C PRO A 50 -0.73 -28.64 -5.98
N VAL A 51 0.30 -29.37 -5.53
CA VAL A 51 0.59 -29.54 -4.09
C VAL A 51 1.05 -28.22 -3.48
N LEU A 52 2.04 -27.56 -4.08
CA LEU A 52 2.55 -26.26 -3.60
C LEU A 52 1.47 -25.17 -3.72
N GLY A 53 0.80 -25.10 -4.87
CA GLY A 53 -0.27 -24.13 -5.11
C GLY A 53 -1.45 -24.33 -4.16
N GLY A 54 -1.83 -25.60 -3.89
CA GLY A 54 -2.85 -25.94 -2.90
C GLY A 54 -2.45 -25.57 -1.48
N ALA A 55 -1.20 -25.82 -1.08
CA ALA A 55 -0.69 -25.40 0.23
C ALA A 55 -0.69 -23.88 0.39
N VAL A 56 -0.25 -23.14 -0.63
CA VAL A 56 -0.25 -21.66 -0.60
C VAL A 56 -1.68 -21.10 -0.62
N LEU A 57 -2.57 -21.69 -1.41
CA LEU A 57 -3.99 -21.30 -1.49
C LEU A 57 -4.71 -21.54 -0.17
N THR A 58 -4.53 -22.72 0.43
CA THR A 58 -5.13 -23.05 1.73
C THR A 58 -4.59 -22.15 2.83
N PHE A 59 -3.28 -21.87 2.85
CA PHE A 59 -2.70 -20.88 3.75
C PHE A 59 -3.32 -19.49 3.57
N GLY A 60 -3.46 -19.02 2.32
CA GLY A 60 -4.12 -17.75 2.04
C GLY A 60 -5.57 -17.69 2.51
N LEU A 61 -6.35 -18.75 2.28
CA LEU A 61 -7.74 -18.82 2.75
C LEU A 61 -7.85 -18.88 4.28
N LEU A 62 -6.96 -19.61 4.96
CA LEU A 62 -6.91 -19.63 6.42
C LEU A 62 -6.52 -18.25 6.97
N LEU A 63 -5.56 -17.58 6.35
CA LEU A 63 -5.16 -16.23 6.73
C LEU A 63 -6.30 -15.22 6.55
N TYR A 64 -7.06 -15.34 5.46
CA TYR A 64 -8.28 -14.55 5.24
C TYR A 64 -9.31 -14.78 6.34
N ALA A 65 -9.60 -16.06 6.64
CA ALA A 65 -10.59 -16.42 7.66
C ALA A 65 -10.17 -15.93 9.06
N LEU A 66 -8.89 -16.06 9.40
CA LEU A 66 -8.33 -15.54 10.65
C LEU A 66 -8.41 -14.01 10.70
N GLY A 67 -8.00 -13.34 9.62
CA GLY A 67 -8.08 -11.89 9.50
C GLY A 67 -9.51 -11.39 9.73
N ARG A 68 -10.48 -12.00 9.04
CA ARG A 68 -11.89 -11.63 9.16
C ARG A 68 -12.47 -11.90 10.54
N THR A 69 -12.13 -13.05 11.14
CA THR A 69 -12.64 -13.44 12.45
C THR A 69 -12.05 -12.59 13.58
N GLN A 70 -10.79 -12.18 13.44
CA GLN A 70 -10.08 -11.34 14.41
C GLN A 70 -10.19 -9.83 14.10
N ALA A 71 -10.93 -9.45 13.05
CA ALA A 71 -11.01 -8.08 12.53
C ALA A 71 -9.63 -7.44 12.22
N ILE A 72 -8.68 -8.26 11.78
CA ILE A 72 -7.32 -7.84 11.39
C ILE A 72 -7.28 -7.60 9.88
N ILE A 73 -7.55 -6.36 9.48
CA ILE A 73 -7.61 -5.94 8.07
C ILE A 73 -6.30 -6.20 7.30
N MET A 74 -5.14 -6.17 7.98
CA MET A 74 -3.85 -6.50 7.36
C MET A 74 -3.79 -7.93 6.85
N PHE A 75 -4.36 -8.87 7.61
CA PHE A 75 -4.38 -10.28 7.23
C PHE A 75 -5.40 -10.52 6.11
N GLU A 76 -6.55 -9.84 6.15
CA GLU A 76 -7.53 -9.88 5.05
C GLU A 76 -6.96 -9.30 3.75
N ALA A 77 -6.30 -8.14 3.82
CA ALA A 77 -5.70 -7.52 2.64
C ALA A 77 -4.51 -8.35 2.12
N GLY A 78 -3.66 -8.85 3.01
CA GLY A 78 -2.48 -9.65 2.62
C GLY A 78 -2.82 -11.04 2.09
N SER A 79 -3.91 -11.66 2.56
CA SER A 79 -4.30 -13.00 2.12
C SER A 79 -4.59 -13.10 0.63
N GLN A 80 -5.04 -11.99 0.00
CA GLN A 80 -5.33 -12.00 -1.44
C GLN A 80 -4.09 -12.31 -2.28
N ILE A 81 -2.91 -11.85 -1.84
CA ILE A 81 -1.65 -12.07 -2.54
C ILE A 81 -1.33 -13.57 -2.55
N ALA A 82 -1.48 -14.22 -1.38
CA ALA A 82 -1.30 -15.66 -1.25
C ALA A 82 -2.34 -16.45 -2.06
N VAL A 83 -3.61 -16.02 -2.06
CA VAL A 83 -4.66 -16.66 -2.86
C VAL A 83 -4.37 -16.58 -4.36
N ILE A 84 -4.01 -15.40 -4.88
CA ILE A 84 -3.67 -15.22 -6.31
C ILE A 84 -2.41 -16.03 -6.66
N ALA A 85 -1.38 -15.98 -5.82
CA ALA A 85 -0.15 -16.75 -6.02
C ALA A 85 -0.43 -18.27 -6.05
N GLY A 86 -1.25 -18.77 -5.13
CA GLY A 86 -1.68 -20.17 -5.08
C GLY A 86 -2.42 -20.61 -6.35
N LEU A 87 -3.35 -19.77 -6.85
CA LEU A 87 -4.06 -20.02 -8.10
C LEU A 87 -3.11 -20.08 -9.30
N LEU A 88 -2.19 -19.12 -9.43
CA LEU A 88 -1.20 -19.10 -10.52
C LEU A 88 -0.32 -20.36 -10.51
N LEU A 89 0.12 -20.78 -9.31
CA LEU A 89 0.88 -22.02 -9.12
C LEU A 89 0.08 -23.27 -9.52
N MET A 90 -1.21 -23.32 -9.20
CA MET A 90 -2.07 -24.45 -9.55
C MET A 90 -2.33 -24.56 -11.06
N PHE A 91 -2.52 -23.44 -11.77
CA PHE A 91 -2.87 -23.47 -13.20
C PHE A 91 -1.65 -23.53 -14.13
N LYS A 92 -0.60 -22.76 -13.83
CA LYS A 92 0.54 -22.55 -14.74
C LYS A 92 1.89 -22.77 -14.07
N GLY A 93 1.93 -22.90 -12.74
CA GLY A 93 3.14 -23.17 -11.98
C GLY A 93 4.01 -21.94 -11.75
N GLY A 94 5.27 -22.18 -11.37
CA GLY A 94 6.22 -21.12 -11.01
C GLY A 94 6.56 -20.15 -12.14
N GLY A 95 6.34 -20.54 -13.41
CA GLY A 95 6.51 -19.64 -14.56
C GLY A 95 5.52 -18.46 -14.52
N ALA A 96 4.26 -18.74 -14.21
CA ALA A 96 3.23 -17.70 -14.08
C ALA A 96 3.47 -16.80 -12.86
N LEU A 97 3.91 -17.38 -11.74
CA LEU A 97 4.25 -16.61 -10.54
C LEU A 97 5.39 -15.63 -10.82
N ARG A 98 6.43 -16.06 -11.54
CA ARG A 98 7.55 -15.19 -11.93
C ARG A 98 7.13 -14.10 -12.90
N MET A 99 6.15 -14.35 -13.77
CA MET A 99 5.60 -13.34 -14.67
C MET A 99 4.72 -12.32 -13.93
N ALA A 100 3.91 -12.79 -12.98
CA ALA A 100 3.03 -11.95 -12.17
C ALA A 100 3.71 -11.35 -10.92
N TRP A 101 5.03 -11.48 -10.78
CA TRP A 101 5.76 -11.06 -9.59
C TRP A 101 5.56 -9.57 -9.28
N PHE A 102 5.59 -8.72 -10.32
CA PHE A 102 5.44 -7.28 -10.18
C PHE A 102 4.03 -6.88 -9.69
N PRO A 103 2.92 -7.33 -10.31
CA PRO A 103 1.58 -7.06 -9.77
C PRO A 103 1.37 -7.60 -8.36
N LEU A 104 1.90 -8.80 -8.04
CA LEU A 104 1.78 -9.38 -6.70
C LEU A 104 2.58 -8.60 -5.65
N PHE A 105 3.77 -8.13 -6.02
CA PHE A 105 4.58 -7.24 -5.18
C PHE A 105 3.90 -5.88 -5.01
N PHE A 106 3.30 -5.34 -6.06
CA PHE A 106 2.60 -4.06 -6.01
C PHE A 106 1.39 -4.10 -5.06
N LEU A 107 0.65 -5.22 -5.04
CA LEU A 107 -0.43 -5.44 -4.06
C LEU A 107 0.04 -5.40 -2.60
N LEU A 108 1.33 -5.65 -2.31
CA LEU A 108 1.87 -5.55 -0.95
C LEU A 108 1.75 -4.12 -0.40
N PHE A 109 1.92 -3.11 -1.26
CA PHE A 109 1.80 -1.69 -0.88
C PHE A 109 0.36 -1.28 -0.58
N MET A 110 -0.63 -2.11 -0.92
CA MET A 110 -2.01 -1.89 -0.54
C MET A 110 -2.31 -2.32 0.91
N ILE A 111 -1.45 -3.16 1.50
CA ILE A 111 -1.66 -3.65 2.87
C ILE A 111 -1.41 -2.50 3.85
N PRO A 112 -2.40 -2.12 4.67
CA PRO A 112 -2.22 -1.02 5.62
C PRO A 112 -1.12 -1.39 6.62
N LEU A 113 -0.06 -0.59 6.68
CA LEU A 113 1.05 -0.83 7.61
C LEU A 113 0.61 -0.57 9.06
N PRO A 114 1.15 -1.29 10.05
CA PRO A 114 0.86 -1.01 11.45
C PRO A 114 1.22 0.42 11.81
N GLY A 115 0.32 1.16 12.46
CA GLY A 115 0.54 2.57 12.82
C GLY A 115 1.81 2.80 13.64
N ALA A 116 2.24 1.82 14.45
CA ALA A 116 3.50 1.89 15.20
C ALA A 116 4.74 1.92 14.28
N LEU A 117 4.73 1.16 13.19
CA LEU A 117 5.83 1.12 12.23
C LEU A 117 5.87 2.41 11.40
N VAL A 118 4.70 2.89 10.99
CA VAL A 118 4.58 4.18 10.29
C VAL A 118 5.07 5.30 11.21
N ALA A 119 4.58 5.38 12.45
CA ALA A 119 4.97 6.38 13.42
C ALA A 119 6.47 6.35 13.74
N ALA A 120 7.09 5.17 13.85
CA ALA A 120 8.52 5.04 14.11
C ALA A 120 9.38 5.69 13.00
N VAL A 121 8.92 5.66 11.75
CA VAL A 121 9.63 6.24 10.60
C VAL A 121 9.23 7.70 10.36
N THR A 122 7.94 8.04 10.48
CA THR A 122 7.44 9.39 10.18
C THR A 122 7.75 10.39 11.29
N THR A 123 7.79 9.97 12.56
CA THR A 123 8.06 10.86 13.70
C THR A 123 9.43 11.55 13.64
N PRO A 124 10.57 10.83 13.43
CA PRO A 124 11.87 11.49 13.30
C PRO A 124 11.94 12.39 12.06
N LEU A 125 11.26 12.00 10.98
CA LEU A 125 11.21 12.78 9.75
C LEU A 125 10.43 14.10 9.95
N LYS A 126 9.27 14.04 10.60
CA LYS A 126 8.48 15.23 10.98
C LYS A 126 9.27 16.17 11.87
N ALA A 127 10.01 15.64 12.85
CA ALA A 127 10.84 16.45 13.74
C ALA A 127 11.97 17.17 12.97
N ALA A 128 12.63 16.48 12.04
CA ALA A 128 13.67 17.07 11.20
C ALA A 128 13.12 18.16 10.27
N VAL A 129 11.99 17.91 9.60
CA VAL A 129 11.33 18.90 8.74
C VAL A 129 10.88 20.11 9.54
N SER A 130 10.29 19.90 10.73
CA SER A 130 9.88 20.98 11.63
C SER A 130 11.05 21.85 12.05
N TYR A 131 12.21 21.25 12.32
CA TYR A 131 13.44 21.98 12.68
C TYR A 131 13.96 22.84 11.52
N VAL A 132 14.01 22.28 10.30
CA VAL A 132 14.47 23.01 9.11
C VAL A 132 13.50 24.16 8.79
N ALA A 133 12.19 23.93 8.90
CA ALA A 133 11.18 24.96 8.66
C ALA A 133 11.27 26.12 9.67
N GLU A 134 11.45 25.81 10.97
CA GLU A 134 11.68 26.82 12.02
C GLU A 134 12.93 27.67 11.70
N LEU A 135 14.05 27.02 11.38
CA LEU A 135 15.31 27.69 11.08
C LEU A 135 15.19 28.64 9.88
N LEU A 136 14.54 28.19 8.80
CA LEU A 136 14.33 29.01 7.60
C LEU A 136 13.42 30.21 7.89
N MET A 137 12.30 30.00 8.58
CA MET A 137 11.37 31.11 8.89
C MET A 137 11.99 32.13 9.84
N TYR A 138 12.79 31.68 10.81
CA TYR A 138 13.53 32.57 11.71
C TYR A 138 14.55 33.41 10.94
N GLN A 139 15.30 32.82 9.99
CA GLN A 139 16.24 33.55 9.13
C GLN A 139 15.54 34.57 8.21
N LEU A 140 14.29 34.30 7.81
CA LEU A 140 13.44 35.22 7.05
C LEU A 140 12.78 36.32 7.92
N GLY A 141 13.05 36.36 9.22
CA GLY A 141 12.58 37.40 10.14
C GLY A 141 11.19 37.15 10.74
N TYR A 142 10.63 35.95 10.60
CA TYR A 142 9.37 35.59 11.25
C TYR A 142 9.63 34.96 12.62
N PRO A 143 9.07 35.50 13.72
CA PRO A 143 9.20 34.88 15.04
C PRO A 143 8.32 33.63 15.10
N VAL A 144 8.94 32.47 14.94
CA VAL A 144 8.29 31.15 15.00
C VAL A 144 8.82 30.40 16.21
N ALA A 145 7.93 29.78 16.99
CA ALA A 145 8.29 28.93 18.12
C ALA A 145 7.86 27.49 17.87
N ARG A 146 8.73 26.51 18.14
CA ARG A 146 8.43 25.09 17.93
C ARG A 146 8.14 24.37 19.25
N SER A 147 7.08 23.57 19.25
CA SER A 147 6.79 22.59 20.30
C SER A 147 6.61 21.22 19.65
N GLY A 148 7.71 20.44 19.60
CA GLY A 148 7.73 19.15 18.90
C GLY A 148 7.60 19.31 17.38
N VAL A 149 6.43 18.91 16.84
CA VAL A 149 6.06 18.97 15.41
C VAL A 149 5.04 20.08 15.09
N ILE A 150 4.73 20.92 16.09
CA ILE A 150 3.83 22.08 15.96
C ILE A 150 4.70 23.33 15.88
N LEU A 151 4.47 24.15 14.85
CA LEU A 151 5.06 25.47 14.70
C LEU A 151 4.02 26.54 15.05
N HIS A 152 4.37 27.44 15.95
CA HIS A 152 3.55 28.57 16.36
C HIS A 152 4.04 29.84 15.66
N VAL A 153 3.17 30.48 14.87
CA VAL A 153 3.44 31.75 14.20
C VAL A 153 2.45 32.79 14.75
N GLY A 154 2.87 33.56 15.74
CA GLY A 154 1.99 34.50 16.44
C GLY A 154 0.83 33.78 17.15
N GLN A 155 -0.40 33.99 16.67
CA GLN A 155 -1.62 33.35 17.19
C GLN A 155 -2.00 32.05 16.45
N TYR A 156 -1.31 31.72 15.35
CA TYR A 156 -1.63 30.57 14.51
C TYR A 156 -0.78 29.35 14.86
N GLN A 157 -1.39 28.17 14.79
CA GLN A 157 -0.72 26.88 14.99
C GLN A 157 -0.69 26.13 13.67
N LEU A 158 0.51 25.78 13.21
CA LEU A 158 0.74 24.99 12.01
C LEU A 158 1.29 23.63 12.43
N LEU A 159 0.54 22.58 12.11
CA LEU A 159 0.96 21.19 12.29
C LEU A 159 1.69 20.73 11.03
N VAL A 160 2.87 20.15 11.19
CA VAL A 160 3.55 19.46 10.08
C VAL A 160 2.76 18.19 9.78
N ALA A 161 1.99 18.24 8.68
CA ALA A 161 1.23 17.12 8.17
C ALA A 161 2.14 15.91 7.89
N ASP A 162 1.57 14.71 7.94
CA ASP A 162 2.30 13.49 7.57
C ASP A 162 2.91 13.61 6.18
N ALA A 163 4.20 13.25 6.07
CA ALA A 163 4.97 13.27 4.82
C ALA A 163 4.33 12.46 3.68
N CYS A 164 3.35 11.61 4.00
CA CYS A 164 2.54 10.81 3.09
C CYS A 164 1.65 11.64 2.15
N ALA A 165 1.21 12.84 2.56
CA ALA A 165 0.42 13.72 1.68
C ALA A 165 1.24 14.25 0.49
N GLY A 166 2.53 14.50 0.70
CA GLY A 166 3.47 14.91 -0.35
C GLY A 166 3.82 13.74 -1.29
N LEU A 167 4.03 12.54 -0.74
CA LEU A 167 4.33 11.34 -1.52
C LEU A 167 3.19 10.94 -2.45
N ASN A 168 1.93 11.10 -2.04
CA ASN A 168 0.78 10.85 -2.91
C ASN A 168 0.82 11.75 -4.16
N SER A 169 1.19 13.02 -4.00
CA SER A 169 1.37 13.93 -5.13
C SER A 169 2.56 13.53 -6.01
N MET A 170 3.68 13.09 -5.42
CA MET A 170 4.85 12.63 -6.18
C MET A 170 4.61 11.32 -6.92
N PHE A 171 3.94 10.35 -6.31
CA PHE A 171 3.53 9.10 -6.97
C PHE A 171 2.52 9.35 -8.09
N THR A 172 1.60 10.30 -7.91
CA THR A 172 0.65 10.66 -8.98
C THR A 172 1.40 11.27 -10.16
N LEU A 173 2.39 12.13 -9.90
CA LEU A 173 3.26 12.72 -10.92
C LEU A 173 4.17 11.69 -11.60
N GLU A 174 4.72 10.73 -10.85
CA GLU A 174 5.56 9.66 -11.39
C GLU A 174 4.74 8.67 -12.22
N ALA A 175 3.55 8.27 -11.74
CA ALA A 175 2.63 7.41 -12.48
C ALA A 175 2.13 8.07 -13.77
N LEU A 176 1.85 9.38 -13.75
CA LEU A 176 1.55 10.16 -14.96
C LEU A 176 2.77 10.24 -15.89
N GLY A 177 3.98 10.43 -15.35
CA GLY A 177 5.22 10.48 -16.14
C GLY A 177 5.55 9.15 -16.83
N LEU A 178 5.37 8.02 -16.16
CA LEU A 178 5.60 6.68 -16.71
C LEU A 178 4.51 6.25 -17.71
N LEU A 179 3.30 6.79 -17.60
CA LEU A 179 2.21 6.50 -18.53
C LEU A 179 2.29 7.33 -19.82
N TYR A 180 3.00 8.46 -19.78
CA TYR A 180 3.20 9.37 -20.92
C TYR A 180 4.56 9.21 -21.63
N MET A 181 5.44 8.32 -21.16
CA MET A 181 6.66 7.87 -21.86
C MET A 181 6.44 6.52 -22.54
#